data_AF-A0A413RXF0-F1
#
_entry.id   AF-A0A413RXF0-F1
#
_cell.length_a   1.000
_cell.length_b   1.000
_cell.length_c   1.000
_cell.angle_alpha   90.00
_cell.angle_beta   90.00
_cell.angle_gamma   90.00
#
_symmetry.space_group_name_H-M   'P 1'
#
loop_
_entity.id
_entity.type
_entity.pdbx_description
1 polymer ?
#
loop_
_entity_poly.entity_id
_entity_poly.type
_entity_poly.pdbx_seq_one_letter_code
_entity_poly.pdbx_strand_id
1 'polypeptide(L)'
;MNNEYPQLTVRQLCSVIKMFDSSADDYLYLYDLDNDYFYMSVHATEKFPLERNEFNNVIEEHRKICYPEDFYMLEQELKGIISGKNNGHNLQYRWIDKELNPVWINCRGVVCKLKDSSRVLIGCANQIGAKQKADNVSGLLGQTSLEKYIQISSKIFKSGFVLRLGLDDFREINERYGIEYGDKVLKDTAECISGCLKGEQQLYRVVSDEFIIVDYLATGIDEAKSVYHSIRHAIDRYVESIQYEVMFTVSGGILDLSTLEEKTYKNIMRYSEYALNKSKKNGKNQYYVFNYEDYNQFLMIKQLTQSLRKSAADNFKGYELYYQPLIDVVTGNVCGAEALLRYKSEDGNILPPNIFIPILEETGLVVPVGKWIINEAIKKCKEIQAVIPEFHVNINVSYIQVIKSNLVKDVTTAIEKYNINPSSIIIEMTESGLLESNKRYMKIWSALKERGVGLALDDFGTGYSNFNYMSQLEPDLIKIDRNFTAKALNNEYDYNMLTLIHKMVFNLGLKICIEGVETKGEMEKIKSMCPNFFQGYFFGRPCPYEDFVSQFVKNKK
;
A
#
# COMPACT_ATOMS: atom_id res chain seq x y z
N MET A 1 -28.56 -49.43 20.74
CA MET A 1 -27.77 -49.86 21.90
C MET A 1 -28.41 -49.25 23.13
N ASN A 2 -28.92 -50.07 24.06
CA ASN A 2 -29.39 -49.60 25.37
C ASN A 2 -28.14 -49.10 26.11
N ASN A 3 -27.93 -47.79 26.13
CA ASN A 3 -26.87 -47.21 26.95
C ASN A 3 -27.31 -47.29 28.41
N GLU A 4 -26.88 -48.35 29.11
CA GLU A 4 -26.85 -48.36 30.57
C GLU A 4 -25.83 -47.32 31.02
N TYR A 5 -26.29 -46.11 31.32
CA TYR A 5 -25.45 -45.08 31.90
C TYR A 5 -25.11 -45.45 33.36
N PRO A 6 -23.88 -45.16 33.83
CA PRO A 6 -23.45 -45.48 35.19
C PRO A 6 -24.41 -44.91 36.25
N GLN A 7 -24.52 -45.60 37.39
CA GLN A 7 -25.42 -45.27 38.50
C GLN A 7 -25.00 -43.97 39.24
N LEU A 8 -25.12 -42.83 38.58
CA LEU A 8 -24.71 -41.52 39.10
C LEU A 8 -25.95 -40.66 39.42
N THR A 9 -25.89 -39.96 40.55
CA THR A 9 -26.84 -38.90 40.93
C THR A 9 -26.45 -37.56 40.29
N VAL A 10 -27.37 -36.61 40.23
CA VAL A 10 -27.09 -35.23 39.78
C VAL A 10 -25.88 -34.63 40.51
N ARG A 11 -25.78 -34.79 41.84
CA ARG A 11 -24.65 -34.30 42.64
C ARG A 11 -23.31 -34.93 42.25
N GLN A 12 -23.30 -36.23 41.97
CA GLN A 12 -22.09 -36.91 41.51
C GLN A 12 -21.67 -36.41 40.12
N LEU A 13 -22.63 -36.16 39.22
CA LEU A 13 -22.35 -35.60 37.90
C LEU A 13 -21.80 -34.16 37.98
N CYS A 14 -22.36 -33.30 38.84
CA CYS A 14 -21.79 -31.97 39.09
C CYS A 14 -20.35 -32.07 39.64
N SER A 15 -20.09 -33.07 40.50
CA SER A 15 -18.72 -33.33 41.00
C SER A 15 -17.77 -33.75 39.87
N VAL A 16 -18.23 -34.55 38.92
CA VAL A 16 -17.45 -34.92 37.72
C VAL A 16 -17.16 -33.69 36.86
N ILE A 17 -18.16 -32.86 36.57
CA ILE A 17 -17.97 -31.62 35.80
C ILE A 17 -16.93 -30.72 36.50
N LYS A 18 -17.02 -30.59 37.83
CA LYS A 18 -16.07 -29.82 38.63
C LYS A 18 -14.63 -30.35 38.52
N MET A 19 -14.44 -31.66 38.39
CA MET A 19 -13.09 -32.24 38.21
C MET A 19 -12.47 -31.87 36.85
N PHE A 20 -13.29 -31.68 35.82
CA PHE A 20 -12.83 -31.26 34.50
C PHE A 20 -12.60 -29.75 34.39
N ASP A 21 -13.12 -28.95 35.32
CA ASP A 21 -13.17 -27.50 35.20
C ASP A 21 -11.80 -26.83 34.96
N SER A 22 -10.72 -27.39 35.52
CA SER A 22 -9.36 -26.87 35.34
C SER A 22 -8.59 -27.48 34.16
N SER A 23 -9.20 -28.40 33.40
CA SER A 23 -8.54 -29.19 32.36
C SER A 23 -9.30 -29.25 31.02
N ALA A 24 -10.53 -28.73 30.97
CA ALA A 24 -11.32 -28.62 29.75
C ALA A 24 -11.32 -27.17 29.23
N ASP A 25 -11.15 -27.00 27.92
CA ASP A 25 -11.37 -25.71 27.22
C ASP A 25 -12.88 -25.44 27.01
N ASP A 26 -13.72 -26.49 27.08
CA ASP A 26 -15.17 -26.43 26.86
C ASP A 26 -15.95 -26.27 28.17
N TYR A 27 -17.10 -25.58 28.10
CA TYR A 27 -18.00 -25.42 29.23
C TYR A 27 -18.91 -26.64 29.34
N LEU A 28 -18.57 -27.58 30.21
CA LEU A 28 -19.42 -28.73 30.49
C LEU A 28 -20.64 -28.29 31.30
N TYR A 29 -21.80 -28.86 30.99
CA TYR A 29 -23.03 -28.52 31.69
C TYR A 29 -23.94 -29.72 31.94
N LEU A 30 -24.82 -29.54 32.91
CA LEU A 30 -25.86 -30.44 33.32
C LEU A 30 -27.14 -29.64 33.57
N TYR A 31 -28.26 -30.11 33.04
CA TYR A 31 -29.59 -29.57 33.31
C TYR A 31 -30.50 -30.70 33.79
N ASP A 32 -30.83 -30.69 35.09
CA ASP A 32 -31.89 -31.50 35.68
C ASP A 32 -33.25 -30.93 35.25
N LEU A 33 -33.90 -31.65 34.32
CA LEU A 33 -35.13 -31.21 33.66
C LEU A 33 -36.35 -31.30 34.59
N ASP A 34 -36.28 -32.12 35.63
CA ASP A 34 -37.43 -32.38 36.50
C ASP A 34 -37.43 -31.41 37.70
N ASN A 35 -36.26 -30.97 38.17
CA ASN A 35 -36.11 -29.98 39.25
C ASN A 35 -35.79 -28.55 38.76
N ASP A 36 -35.75 -28.35 37.44
CA ASP A 36 -35.33 -27.11 36.79
C ASP A 36 -34.00 -26.57 37.35
N TYR A 37 -32.98 -27.43 37.45
CA TYR A 37 -31.67 -27.09 38.03
C TYR A 37 -30.54 -27.23 37.00
N PHE A 38 -29.80 -26.15 36.76
CA PHE A 38 -28.66 -26.12 35.86
C PHE A 38 -27.36 -26.03 36.63
N TYR A 39 -26.34 -26.73 36.15
CA TYR A 39 -24.96 -26.64 36.60
C TYR A 39 -24.04 -26.53 35.38
N MET A 40 -23.07 -25.62 35.43
CA MET A 40 -22.04 -25.43 34.41
C MET A 40 -20.66 -25.43 35.05
N SER A 41 -19.64 -25.71 34.25
CA SER A 41 -18.25 -25.38 34.52
C SER A 41 -18.10 -23.97 35.10
N VAL A 42 -17.34 -23.83 36.19
CA VAL A 42 -17.16 -22.57 36.93
C VAL A 42 -16.43 -21.55 36.08
N HIS A 43 -15.46 -21.98 35.28
CA HIS A 43 -14.72 -21.07 34.39
C HIS A 43 -15.59 -20.39 33.31
N ALA A 44 -16.82 -20.86 33.06
CA ALA A 44 -17.79 -20.13 32.23
C ALA A 44 -18.17 -18.76 32.83
N THR A 45 -18.22 -18.68 34.17
CA THR A 45 -18.55 -17.44 34.91
C THR A 45 -17.43 -16.40 34.83
N GLU A 46 -16.22 -16.78 34.42
CA GLU A 46 -15.12 -15.84 34.21
C GLU A 46 -15.39 -14.93 33.01
N LYS A 47 -16.01 -15.48 31.95
CA LYS A 47 -16.22 -14.81 30.66
C LYS A 47 -17.63 -14.30 30.45
N PHE A 48 -18.64 -15.03 30.91
CA PHE A 48 -20.05 -14.68 30.69
C PHE A 48 -20.67 -14.06 31.94
N PRO A 49 -21.70 -13.21 31.81
CA PRO A 49 -22.35 -12.54 32.93
C PRO A 49 -23.29 -13.49 33.70
N LEU A 50 -22.75 -14.60 34.19
CA LEU A 50 -23.41 -15.56 35.07
C LEU A 50 -23.02 -15.24 36.52
N GLU A 51 -24.00 -14.96 37.38
CA GLU A 51 -23.74 -14.67 38.80
C GLU A 51 -23.19 -15.89 39.56
N ARG A 52 -23.62 -17.08 39.16
CA ARG A 52 -23.23 -18.38 39.73
C ARG A 52 -23.17 -19.41 38.61
N ASN A 53 -22.37 -20.45 38.83
CA ASN A 53 -22.27 -21.58 37.90
C ASN A 53 -23.41 -22.59 38.06
N GLU A 54 -24.31 -22.37 39.03
CA GLU A 54 -25.53 -23.15 39.24
C GLU A 54 -26.73 -22.22 39.46
N PHE A 55 -27.87 -22.59 38.89
CA PHE A 55 -29.09 -21.77 38.93
C PHE A 55 -30.34 -22.57 38.57
N ASN A 56 -31.50 -22.03 38.96
CA ASN A 56 -32.83 -22.47 38.51
C ASN A 56 -33.40 -21.45 37.51
N ASN A 57 -34.61 -21.67 37.00
CA ASN A 57 -35.24 -20.84 35.95
C ASN A 57 -34.38 -20.79 34.69
N VAL A 58 -33.97 -21.96 34.20
CA VAL A 58 -32.88 -22.11 33.23
C VAL A 58 -33.09 -21.30 31.96
N ILE A 59 -34.33 -21.24 31.45
CA ILE A 59 -34.68 -20.46 30.26
C ILE A 59 -34.44 -18.96 30.48
N GLU A 60 -34.85 -18.42 31.63
CA GLU A 60 -34.71 -16.99 31.93
C GLU A 60 -33.26 -16.61 32.29
N GLU A 61 -32.52 -17.48 32.95
CA GLU A 61 -31.08 -17.27 33.16
C GLU A 61 -30.30 -17.31 31.84
N HIS A 62 -30.66 -18.24 30.94
CA HIS A 62 -30.07 -18.27 29.59
C HIS A 62 -30.47 -17.06 28.75
N ARG A 63 -31.63 -16.43 28.98
CA ARG A 63 -32.02 -15.17 28.31
C ARG A 63 -31.01 -14.04 28.58
N LYS A 64 -30.45 -13.99 29.79
CA LYS A 64 -29.48 -12.95 30.20
C LYS A 64 -28.16 -13.06 29.44
N ILE A 65 -27.74 -14.29 29.12
CA ILE A 65 -26.50 -14.54 28.40
C ILE A 65 -26.69 -14.77 26.90
N CYS A 66 -27.89 -15.09 26.43
CA CYS A 66 -28.17 -15.32 25.02
C CYS A 66 -28.33 -13.99 24.28
N TYR A 67 -27.78 -13.92 23.08
CA TYR A 67 -28.00 -12.78 22.20
C TYR A 67 -29.51 -12.65 21.86
N PRO A 68 -30.14 -11.47 22.00
CA PRO A 68 -31.59 -11.31 21.96
C PRO A 68 -32.29 -11.95 20.76
N GLU A 69 -31.70 -11.81 19.57
CA GLU A 69 -32.22 -12.32 18.31
C GLU A 69 -32.19 -13.86 18.21
N ASP A 70 -31.26 -14.50 18.94
CA ASP A 70 -31.10 -15.95 18.92
C ASP A 70 -31.98 -16.62 20.00
N PHE A 71 -32.47 -15.85 20.98
CA PHE A 71 -33.15 -16.39 22.16
C PHE A 71 -34.44 -17.14 21.83
N TYR A 72 -35.23 -16.68 20.86
CA TYR A 72 -36.46 -17.38 20.46
C TYR A 72 -36.16 -18.83 20.05
N MET A 73 -35.09 -19.05 19.29
CA MET A 73 -34.67 -20.37 18.85
C MET A 73 -34.25 -21.26 20.03
N LEU A 74 -33.42 -20.70 20.92
CA LEU A 74 -33.00 -21.40 22.15
C LEU A 74 -34.18 -21.78 23.03
N GLU A 75 -35.13 -20.87 23.22
CA GLU A 75 -36.31 -21.10 24.04
C GLU A 75 -37.17 -22.25 23.50
N GLN A 76 -37.41 -22.30 22.18
CA GLN A 76 -38.16 -23.40 21.57
C GLN A 76 -37.44 -24.74 21.71
N GLU A 77 -36.11 -24.76 21.53
CA GLU A 77 -35.28 -25.95 21.68
C GLU A 77 -35.34 -26.50 23.12
N LEU A 78 -35.14 -25.64 24.12
CA LEU A 78 -35.20 -26.01 25.54
C LEU A 78 -36.61 -26.48 25.94
N LYS A 79 -37.67 -25.80 25.50
CA LYS A 79 -39.07 -26.24 25.72
C LYS A 79 -39.36 -27.60 25.09
N GLY A 80 -38.81 -27.87 23.91
CA GLY A 80 -38.87 -29.17 23.24
C GLY A 80 -38.20 -30.28 24.04
N ILE A 81 -37.05 -29.99 24.66
CA ILE A 81 -36.32 -30.94 25.52
C ILE A 81 -37.09 -31.20 26.82
N ILE A 82 -37.54 -30.15 27.51
CA ILE A 82 -38.29 -30.25 28.78
C ILE A 82 -39.56 -31.09 28.61
N SER A 83 -40.31 -30.85 27.53
CA SER A 83 -41.53 -31.60 27.19
C SER A 83 -41.27 -33.05 26.72
N GLY A 84 -40.02 -33.43 26.50
CA GLY A 84 -39.64 -34.76 26.01
C GLY A 84 -39.86 -34.98 24.50
N LYS A 85 -40.13 -33.90 23.75
CA LYS A 85 -40.23 -33.95 22.28
C LYS A 85 -38.86 -34.15 21.62
N ASN A 86 -37.82 -33.60 22.24
CA ASN A 86 -36.43 -33.69 21.79
C ASN A 86 -35.58 -34.43 22.84
N ASN A 87 -34.74 -35.37 22.41
CA ASN A 87 -33.87 -36.16 23.30
C ASN A 87 -32.41 -35.67 23.33
N GLY A 88 -32.16 -34.46 22.84
CA GLY A 88 -30.85 -33.84 22.83
C GLY A 88 -30.93 -32.37 22.49
N HIS A 89 -29.81 -31.69 22.70
CA HIS A 89 -29.58 -30.30 22.36
C HIS A 89 -28.49 -30.24 21.30
N ASN A 90 -28.69 -29.49 20.22
CA ASN A 90 -27.66 -29.23 19.22
C ASN A 90 -27.95 -27.91 18.52
N LEU A 91 -27.47 -26.82 19.11
CA LEU A 91 -27.75 -25.47 18.61
C LEU A 91 -26.47 -24.64 18.52
N GLN A 92 -26.35 -23.89 17.43
CA GLN A 92 -25.33 -22.84 17.28
C GLN A 92 -26.00 -21.49 17.43
N TYR A 93 -25.59 -20.73 18.44
CA TYR A 93 -26.17 -19.43 18.76
C TYR A 93 -25.16 -18.58 19.53
N ARG A 94 -25.45 -17.29 19.67
CA ARG A 94 -24.54 -16.35 20.33
C ARG A 94 -24.88 -16.22 21.81
N TRP A 95 -23.83 -16.24 22.63
CA TRP A 95 -23.85 -15.71 23.98
C TRP A 95 -23.29 -14.28 23.97
N ILE A 96 -23.50 -13.53 25.05
CA ILE A 96 -22.98 -12.19 25.29
C ILE A 96 -21.95 -12.30 26.42
N ASP A 97 -20.71 -11.82 26.19
CA ASP A 97 -19.69 -11.75 27.24
C ASP A 97 -19.89 -10.54 28.18
N LYS A 98 -19.05 -10.42 29.21
CA LYS A 98 -19.14 -9.33 30.21
C LYS A 98 -18.96 -7.93 29.59
N GLU A 99 -18.32 -7.85 28.44
CA GLU A 99 -18.10 -6.63 27.66
C GLU A 99 -19.20 -6.38 26.61
N LEU A 100 -20.28 -7.17 26.63
CA LEU A 100 -21.42 -7.10 25.71
C LEU A 100 -21.11 -7.51 24.25
N ASN A 101 -20.02 -8.24 24.01
CA ASN A 101 -19.68 -8.73 22.68
C ASN A 101 -20.36 -10.08 22.40
N PRO A 102 -20.80 -10.33 21.16
CA PRO A 102 -21.33 -11.62 20.76
C PRO A 102 -20.22 -12.68 20.67
N VAL A 103 -20.47 -13.83 21.30
CA VAL A 103 -19.60 -15.01 21.28
C VAL A 103 -20.38 -16.17 20.69
N TRP A 104 -19.94 -16.70 19.54
CA TRP A 104 -20.57 -17.88 18.94
C TRP A 104 -20.27 -19.14 19.73
N ILE A 105 -21.34 -19.80 20.17
CA ILE A 105 -21.32 -21.04 20.93
C ILE A 105 -22.01 -22.14 20.13
N ASN A 106 -21.42 -23.33 20.13
CA ASN A 106 -22.09 -24.56 19.75
C ASN A 106 -22.40 -25.32 21.04
N CYS A 107 -23.68 -25.42 21.39
CA CYS A 107 -24.13 -26.18 22.55
C CYS A 107 -24.65 -27.53 22.09
N ARG A 108 -24.09 -28.60 22.64
CA ARG A 108 -24.52 -29.97 22.38
C ARG A 108 -24.76 -30.71 23.68
N GLY A 109 -25.82 -31.49 23.72
CA GLY A 109 -26.12 -32.33 24.87
C GLY A 109 -27.08 -33.47 24.53
N VAL A 110 -27.12 -34.46 25.41
CA VAL A 110 -28.01 -35.62 25.30
C VAL A 110 -28.87 -35.72 26.55
N VAL A 111 -30.13 -36.10 26.37
CA VAL A 111 -31.04 -36.38 27.47
C VAL A 111 -30.82 -37.83 27.91
N CYS A 112 -30.45 -38.02 29.16
CA CYS A 112 -30.33 -39.32 29.80
C CYS A 112 -31.30 -39.45 30.99
N LYS A 113 -31.66 -40.67 31.33
CA LYS A 113 -32.43 -40.99 32.53
C LYS A 113 -31.50 -41.55 33.60
N LEU A 114 -31.57 -41.00 34.80
CA LEU A 114 -30.84 -41.48 35.97
C LEU A 114 -31.65 -42.57 36.71
N LYS A 115 -31.02 -43.21 37.71
CA LYS A 115 -31.59 -44.34 38.45
C LYS A 115 -32.84 -43.97 39.26
N ASP A 116 -32.93 -42.74 39.74
CA ASP A 116 -34.11 -42.15 40.40
C ASP A 116 -35.22 -41.76 39.42
N SER A 117 -35.09 -42.14 38.13
CA SER A 117 -35.96 -41.74 37.03
C SER A 117 -35.87 -40.27 36.63
N SER A 118 -34.94 -39.50 37.20
CA SER A 118 -34.73 -38.11 36.81
C SER A 118 -34.19 -38.00 35.39
N ARG A 119 -34.76 -37.09 34.60
CA ARG A 119 -34.31 -36.75 33.25
C ARG A 119 -33.30 -35.61 33.33
N VAL A 120 -32.12 -35.85 32.78
CA VAL A 120 -31.03 -34.89 32.81
C VAL A 120 -30.48 -34.70 31.41
N LEU A 121 -30.34 -33.45 30.98
CA LEU A 121 -29.60 -33.07 29.79
C LEU A 121 -28.14 -32.81 30.18
N ILE A 122 -27.21 -33.60 29.65
CA ILE A 122 -25.78 -33.46 29.91
C ILE A 122 -25.08 -33.12 28.60
N GLY A 123 -24.19 -32.14 28.62
CA GLY A 123 -23.59 -31.63 27.40
C GLY A 123 -22.36 -30.77 27.60
N CYS A 124 -21.91 -30.19 26.50
CA CYS A 124 -20.87 -29.19 26.47
C CYS A 124 -21.29 -28.01 25.59
N ALA A 125 -20.82 -26.82 25.95
CA ALA A 125 -20.88 -25.62 25.16
C ALA A 125 -19.45 -25.24 24.77
N ASN A 126 -19.18 -25.18 23.47
CA ASN A 126 -17.85 -24.85 22.96
C ASN A 126 -17.88 -23.56 22.13
N GLN A 127 -16.87 -22.72 22.32
CA GLN A 127 -16.74 -21.49 21.55
C GLN A 127 -16.24 -21.80 20.13
N ILE A 128 -17.07 -21.55 19.12
CA ILE A 128 -16.74 -21.84 17.71
C ILE A 128 -16.20 -20.63 16.94
N GLY A 129 -16.34 -19.42 17.50
CA GLY A 129 -15.76 -18.19 16.95
C GLY A 129 -14.35 -17.87 17.46
N ALA A 130 -13.72 -18.76 18.23
CA ALA A 130 -12.37 -18.52 18.74
C ALA A 130 -11.36 -18.48 17.58
N LYS A 131 -10.36 -17.59 17.68
CA LYS A 131 -9.25 -17.56 16.71
C LYS A 131 -8.56 -18.93 16.70
N GLN A 132 -8.39 -19.50 15.52
CA GLN A 132 -7.73 -20.81 15.37
C GLN A 132 -6.29 -20.74 15.90
N LYS A 133 -5.95 -21.66 16.80
CA LYS A 133 -4.59 -21.77 17.38
C LYS A 133 -3.61 -22.44 16.41
N ALA A 134 -4.13 -23.24 15.48
CA ALA A 134 -3.38 -23.98 14.47
C ALA A 134 -4.12 -23.90 13.13
N ASP A 135 -3.36 -23.96 12.04
CA ASP A 135 -3.84 -23.97 10.67
C ASP A 135 -3.85 -25.41 10.14
N ASN A 136 -5.02 -25.91 9.77
CA ASN A 136 -5.17 -27.31 9.36
C ASN A 136 -4.72 -27.59 7.92
N VAL A 137 -4.42 -26.54 7.14
CA VAL A 137 -3.92 -26.69 5.76
C VAL A 137 -2.41 -26.92 5.77
N SER A 138 -1.67 -26.08 6.49
CA SER A 138 -0.21 -26.20 6.64
C SER A 138 0.23 -27.10 7.79
N GLY A 139 -0.66 -27.35 8.76
CA GLY A 139 -0.34 -28.07 10.00
C GLY A 139 0.42 -27.22 11.03
N LEU A 140 0.62 -25.92 10.79
CA LEU A 140 1.42 -25.03 11.64
C LEU A 140 0.58 -24.31 12.69
N LEU A 141 1.24 -23.84 13.75
CA LEU A 141 0.61 -22.95 14.72
C LEU A 141 0.30 -21.58 14.08
N GLY A 142 -0.82 -21.00 14.51
CA GLY A 142 -1.37 -19.75 13.99
C GLY A 142 -0.92 -18.49 14.72
N GLN A 143 -1.49 -17.37 14.31
CA GLN A 143 -1.23 -16.03 14.85
C GLN A 143 -1.33 -15.93 16.39
N THR A 144 -2.34 -16.55 17.00
CA THR A 144 -2.56 -16.49 18.45
C THR A 144 -1.45 -17.19 19.23
N SER A 145 -0.90 -18.27 18.69
CA SER A 145 0.21 -19.00 19.31
C SER A 145 1.52 -18.23 19.20
N LEU A 146 1.77 -17.60 18.03
CA LEU A 146 2.89 -16.69 17.83
C LEU A 146 2.86 -15.51 18.79
N GLU A 147 1.69 -14.87 18.98
CA GLU A 147 1.54 -13.74 19.90
C GLU A 147 1.91 -14.13 21.34
N LYS A 148 1.41 -15.26 21.82
CA LYS A 148 1.75 -15.78 23.16
C LYS A 148 3.24 -16.08 23.29
N TYR A 149 3.84 -16.71 22.28
CA TYR A 149 5.27 -17.02 22.27
C TYR A 149 6.12 -15.75 22.35
N ILE A 150 5.82 -14.74 21.52
CA ILE A 150 6.53 -13.44 21.55
C ILE A 150 6.36 -12.75 22.91
N GLN A 151 5.15 -12.70 23.47
CA GLN A 151 4.89 -12.04 24.76
C GLN A 151 5.68 -12.64 25.94
N ILE A 152 5.91 -13.96 25.91
CA ILE A 152 6.70 -14.66 26.92
C ILE A 152 8.19 -14.44 26.65
N SER A 153 8.64 -14.76 25.42
CA SER A 153 10.05 -14.76 25.06
C SER A 153 10.67 -13.37 25.06
N SER A 154 9.93 -12.32 24.68
CA SER A 154 10.43 -10.94 24.67
C SER A 154 10.76 -10.40 26.07
N LYS A 155 10.23 -11.02 27.13
CA LYS A 155 10.56 -10.67 28.53
C LYS A 155 11.88 -11.30 28.98
N ILE A 156 12.26 -12.43 28.38
CA ILE A 156 13.39 -13.26 28.78
C ILE A 156 14.61 -12.94 27.90
N PHE A 157 14.39 -12.83 26.59
CA PHE A 157 15.44 -12.72 25.59
C PHE A 157 15.46 -11.33 24.96
N LYS A 158 16.67 -10.82 24.72
CA LYS A 158 16.89 -9.48 24.12
C LYS A 158 17.44 -9.52 22.70
N SER A 159 17.91 -10.66 22.23
CA SER A 159 18.49 -10.89 20.91
C SER A 159 17.67 -11.92 20.15
N GLY A 160 18.00 -12.10 18.87
CA GLY A 160 17.32 -13.04 17.98
C GLY A 160 16.85 -12.37 16.70
N PHE A 161 16.09 -13.11 15.90
CA PHE A 161 15.51 -12.61 14.67
C PHE A 161 14.05 -13.02 14.48
N VAL A 162 13.37 -12.27 13.62
CA VAL A 162 12.09 -12.65 13.03
C VAL A 162 12.25 -12.62 11.51
N LEU A 163 11.96 -13.73 10.85
CA LEU A 163 11.90 -13.83 9.39
C LEU A 163 10.45 -14.06 8.98
N ARG A 164 9.83 -13.05 8.37
CA ARG A 164 8.50 -13.15 7.76
C ARG A 164 8.65 -13.44 6.29
N LEU A 165 8.00 -14.51 5.82
CA LEU A 165 8.02 -14.96 4.44
C LEU A 165 6.63 -14.78 3.85
N GLY A 166 6.56 -14.47 2.57
CA GLY A 166 5.31 -14.51 1.80
C GLY A 166 5.57 -15.10 0.43
N LEU A 167 4.66 -15.96 -0.04
CA LEU A 167 4.72 -16.44 -1.42
C LEU A 167 4.51 -15.27 -2.37
N ASP A 168 5.25 -15.28 -3.47
CA ASP A 168 5.08 -14.31 -4.54
C ASP A 168 3.96 -14.79 -5.48
N ASP A 169 3.06 -13.87 -5.84
CA ASP A 169 1.96 -14.10 -6.78
C ASP A 169 1.02 -15.25 -6.43
N PHE A 170 0.92 -15.61 -5.15
CA PHE A 170 0.02 -16.69 -4.67
C PHE A 170 -1.45 -16.48 -5.06
N ARG A 171 -1.89 -15.22 -5.15
CA ARG A 171 -3.22 -14.89 -5.64
C ARG A 171 -3.43 -15.36 -7.08
N GLU A 172 -2.44 -15.20 -7.96
CA GLU A 172 -2.52 -15.65 -9.35
C GLU A 172 -2.58 -17.18 -9.44
N ILE A 173 -1.90 -17.88 -8.52
CA ILE A 173 -1.99 -19.35 -8.40
C ILE A 173 -3.44 -19.75 -8.07
N ASN A 174 -4.06 -19.12 -7.07
CA ASN A 174 -5.45 -19.39 -6.71
C ASN A 174 -6.41 -19.08 -7.85
N GLU A 175 -6.21 -17.96 -8.55
CA GLU A 175 -7.06 -17.55 -9.67
C GLU A 175 -6.92 -18.51 -10.87
N ARG A 176 -5.74 -19.10 -11.08
CA ARG A 176 -5.47 -19.99 -12.22
C ARG A 176 -5.77 -21.47 -11.95
N TYR A 177 -5.46 -21.98 -10.77
CA TYR A 177 -5.52 -23.41 -10.43
C TYR A 177 -6.59 -23.76 -9.39
N GLY A 178 -7.24 -22.75 -8.81
CA GLY A 178 -8.25 -22.91 -7.78
C GLY A 178 -7.68 -22.99 -6.37
N ILE A 179 -8.56 -22.77 -5.38
CA ILE A 179 -8.20 -22.67 -3.96
C ILE A 179 -7.60 -23.98 -3.42
N GLU A 180 -8.17 -25.14 -3.79
CA GLU A 180 -7.67 -26.45 -3.33
C GLU A 180 -6.21 -26.69 -3.75
N TYR A 181 -5.83 -26.25 -4.96
CA TYR A 181 -4.45 -26.34 -5.41
C TYR A 181 -3.55 -25.35 -4.69
N GLY A 182 -4.04 -24.13 -4.43
CA GLY A 182 -3.35 -23.17 -3.58
C GLY A 182 -3.08 -23.69 -2.17
N ASP A 183 -4.04 -24.38 -1.56
CA ASP A 183 -3.88 -25.02 -0.25
C ASP A 183 -2.80 -26.11 -0.27
N LYS A 184 -2.71 -26.89 -1.37
CA LYS A 184 -1.61 -27.83 -1.58
C LYS A 184 -0.25 -27.11 -1.65
N VAL A 185 -0.15 -26.03 -2.44
CA VAL A 185 1.08 -25.23 -2.55
C VAL A 185 1.50 -24.66 -1.19
N LEU A 186 0.55 -24.20 -0.37
CA LEU A 186 0.82 -23.73 0.98
C LEU A 186 1.36 -24.82 1.90
N LYS A 187 0.76 -26.02 1.83
CA LYS A 187 1.22 -27.17 2.60
C LYS A 187 2.63 -27.57 2.21
N ASP A 188 2.90 -27.73 0.92
CA ASP A 188 4.20 -28.14 0.40
C ASP A 188 5.27 -27.06 0.71
N THR A 189 4.89 -25.78 0.68
CA THR A 189 5.76 -24.68 1.13
C THR A 189 6.07 -24.77 2.61
N ALA A 190 5.09 -25.06 3.46
CA ALA A 190 5.29 -25.25 4.90
C ALA A 190 6.24 -26.41 5.19
N GLU A 191 6.13 -27.52 4.45
CA GLU A 191 7.04 -28.66 4.55
C GLU A 191 8.48 -28.27 4.13
N CYS A 192 8.63 -27.54 3.03
CA CYS A 192 9.93 -27.03 2.57
C CYS A 192 10.59 -26.12 3.62
N ILE A 193 9.82 -25.19 4.20
CA ILE A 193 10.32 -24.28 5.22
C ILE A 193 10.73 -25.08 6.47
N SER A 194 9.86 -25.97 6.94
CA SER A 194 10.11 -26.79 8.14
C SER A 194 11.39 -27.62 8.02
N GLY A 195 11.66 -28.20 6.84
CA GLY A 195 12.88 -28.96 6.58
C GLY A 195 14.17 -28.13 6.60
N CYS A 196 14.08 -26.80 6.56
CA CYS A 196 15.24 -25.90 6.61
C CYS A 196 15.55 -25.38 8.03
N LEU A 197 14.63 -25.55 8.98
CA LEU A 197 14.78 -25.01 10.33
C LEU A 197 15.79 -25.81 11.15
N LYS A 198 16.46 -25.14 12.09
CA LYS A 198 17.47 -25.73 12.98
C LYS A 198 17.25 -25.27 14.41
N GLY A 199 17.71 -26.08 15.38
CA GLY A 199 17.73 -25.71 16.79
C GLY A 199 16.33 -25.39 17.33
N GLU A 200 16.20 -24.23 17.98
CA GLU A 200 14.98 -23.78 18.65
C GLU A 200 14.08 -22.89 17.77
N GLN A 201 14.36 -22.81 16.46
CA GLN A 201 13.59 -22.01 15.51
C GLN A 201 12.13 -22.46 15.46
N GLN A 202 11.21 -21.54 15.71
CA GLN A 202 9.78 -21.79 15.71
C GLN A 202 9.14 -21.26 14.42
N LEU A 203 8.26 -22.05 13.81
CA LEU A 203 7.55 -21.68 12.58
C LEU A 203 6.04 -21.57 12.82
N TYR A 204 5.47 -20.50 12.26
CA TYR A 204 4.05 -20.16 12.35
C TYR A 204 3.51 -19.77 10.99
N ARG A 205 2.21 -19.99 10.76
CA ARG A 205 1.46 -19.41 9.62
C ARG A 205 0.54 -18.32 10.14
N VAL A 206 0.63 -17.11 9.58
CA VAL A 206 0.01 -15.93 10.23
C VAL A 206 -1.15 -15.36 9.44
N VAL A 207 -1.02 -15.26 8.11
CA VAL A 207 -2.08 -14.77 7.22
C VAL A 207 -1.92 -15.47 5.87
N SER A 208 -2.99 -16.00 5.27
CA SER A 208 -3.04 -16.47 3.86
C SER A 208 -1.77 -17.22 3.41
N ASP A 209 -0.85 -16.53 2.75
CA ASP A 209 0.38 -17.02 2.13
C ASP A 209 1.66 -16.67 2.90
N GLU A 210 1.53 -16.29 4.16
CA GLU A 210 2.61 -15.77 4.97
C GLU A 210 2.96 -16.63 6.18
N PHE A 211 4.27 -16.82 6.33
CA PHE A 211 4.91 -17.63 7.35
C PHE A 211 5.82 -16.74 8.20
N ILE A 212 5.95 -17.05 9.49
CA ILE A 212 6.87 -16.37 10.38
C ILE A 212 7.74 -17.39 11.09
N ILE A 213 9.05 -17.18 10.99
CA ILE A 213 10.07 -17.90 11.74
C ILE A 213 10.60 -16.97 12.82
N VAL A 214 10.67 -17.46 14.06
CA VAL A 214 11.22 -16.73 15.20
C VAL A 214 12.30 -17.56 15.88
N ASP A 215 13.42 -16.92 16.19
CA ASP A 215 14.49 -17.49 17.00
C ASP A 215 15.05 -16.43 17.94
N TYR A 216 14.96 -16.67 19.25
CA TYR A 216 15.47 -15.79 20.30
C TYR A 216 16.88 -16.15 20.79
N LEU A 217 17.41 -17.30 20.39
CA LEU A 217 18.74 -17.79 20.78
C LEU A 217 19.80 -17.49 19.72
N ALA A 218 19.37 -17.20 18.49
CA ALA A 218 20.25 -16.76 17.41
C ALA A 218 21.12 -15.55 17.81
N THR A 219 22.42 -15.63 17.51
CA THR A 219 23.41 -14.61 17.90
C THR A 219 23.68 -13.57 16.80
N GLY A 220 22.71 -13.33 15.92
CA GLY A 220 22.80 -12.29 14.91
C GLY A 220 21.92 -12.53 13.69
N ILE A 221 21.89 -11.54 12.79
CA ILE A 221 21.04 -11.55 11.61
C ILE A 221 21.50 -12.52 10.51
N ASP A 222 22.76 -12.93 10.51
CA ASP A 222 23.31 -13.82 9.47
C ASP A 222 22.66 -15.21 9.49
N GLU A 223 22.19 -15.65 10.65
CA GLU A 223 21.40 -16.88 10.75
C GLU A 223 20.06 -16.74 10.03
N ALA A 224 19.36 -15.61 10.19
CA ALA A 224 18.12 -15.32 9.46
C ALA A 224 18.32 -15.33 7.94
N LYS A 225 19.43 -14.73 7.47
CA LYS A 225 19.80 -14.73 6.03
C LYS A 225 20.08 -16.14 5.53
N SER A 226 20.82 -16.93 6.31
CA SER A 226 21.15 -18.33 5.98
C SER A 226 19.89 -19.21 5.90
N VAL A 227 18.98 -19.06 6.85
CA VAL A 227 17.67 -19.73 6.84
C VAL A 227 16.88 -19.33 5.60
N TYR A 228 16.78 -18.03 5.29
CA TYR A 228 16.11 -17.56 4.08
C TYR A 228 16.69 -18.19 2.80
N HIS A 229 18.02 -18.19 2.65
CA HIS A 229 18.66 -18.79 1.48
C HIS A 229 18.40 -20.30 1.37
N SER A 230 18.43 -21.01 2.50
CA SER A 230 18.12 -22.44 2.55
C SER A 230 16.68 -22.71 2.09
N ILE A 231 15.73 -21.90 2.56
CA ILE A 231 14.31 -21.99 2.18
C ILE A 231 14.14 -21.69 0.70
N ARG A 232 14.71 -20.59 0.19
CA ARG A 232 14.66 -20.23 -1.23
C ARG A 232 15.14 -21.39 -2.11
N HIS A 233 16.29 -21.97 -1.80
CA HIS A 233 16.81 -23.13 -2.52
C HIS A 233 15.96 -24.39 -2.38
N ALA A 234 15.30 -24.61 -1.24
CA ALA A 234 14.37 -25.72 -1.07
C ALA A 234 13.12 -25.56 -1.94
N ILE A 235 12.58 -24.34 -2.04
CA ILE A 235 11.46 -24.02 -2.92
C ILE A 235 11.85 -24.20 -4.39
N ASP A 236 13.02 -23.71 -4.81
CA ASP A 236 13.51 -23.90 -6.19
C ASP A 236 13.57 -25.40 -6.55
N ARG A 237 14.13 -26.24 -5.66
CA ARG A 237 14.17 -27.70 -5.85
C ARG A 237 12.78 -28.34 -5.85
N TYR A 238 11.85 -27.83 -5.05
CA TYR A 238 10.48 -28.33 -5.04
C TYR A 238 9.80 -28.04 -6.39
N VAL A 239 9.91 -26.81 -6.90
CA VAL A 239 9.38 -26.42 -8.21
C VAL A 239 9.97 -27.29 -9.34
N GLU A 240 11.26 -27.60 -9.28
CA GLU A 240 11.91 -28.54 -10.20
C GLU A 240 11.35 -29.96 -10.07
N SER A 241 11.11 -30.44 -8.85
CA SER A 241 10.61 -31.79 -8.58
C SER A 241 9.21 -32.04 -9.17
N ILE A 242 8.37 -30.99 -9.22
CA ILE A 242 7.04 -31.03 -9.84
C ILE A 242 7.07 -30.64 -11.33
N GLN A 243 8.25 -30.63 -11.95
CA GLN A 243 8.45 -30.33 -13.37
C GLN A 243 7.87 -28.98 -13.80
N TYR A 244 7.97 -27.96 -12.93
CA TYR A 244 7.51 -26.59 -13.17
C TYR A 244 5.99 -26.49 -13.48
N GLU A 245 5.17 -27.43 -13.02
CA GLU A 245 3.71 -27.39 -13.16
C GLU A 245 3.12 -26.08 -12.60
N VAL A 246 3.68 -25.63 -11.47
CA VAL A 246 3.48 -24.31 -10.89
C VAL A 246 4.83 -23.69 -10.57
N MET A 247 5.02 -22.43 -10.95
CA MET A 247 6.22 -21.66 -10.63
C MET A 247 5.85 -20.57 -9.64
N PHE A 248 6.56 -20.53 -8.52
CA PHE A 248 6.43 -19.50 -7.52
C PHE A 248 7.76 -19.31 -6.78
N THR A 249 7.90 -18.15 -6.16
CA THR A 249 9.05 -17.80 -5.33
C THR A 249 8.58 -17.33 -3.97
N VAL A 250 9.52 -17.09 -3.06
CA VAL A 250 9.23 -16.53 -1.74
C VAL A 250 10.04 -15.26 -1.54
N SER A 251 9.40 -14.25 -0.97
CA SER A 251 10.05 -13.02 -0.51
C SER A 251 10.14 -13.00 1.01
N GLY A 252 11.18 -12.38 1.56
CA GLY A 252 11.46 -12.33 2.99
C GLY A 252 11.55 -10.93 3.58
N GLY A 253 11.11 -10.76 4.81
CA GLY A 253 11.34 -9.59 5.65
C GLY A 253 12.03 -10.01 6.94
N ILE A 254 13.23 -9.50 7.20
CA ILE A 254 14.03 -9.87 8.37
C ILE A 254 14.05 -8.72 9.38
N LEU A 255 13.75 -9.03 10.63
CA LEU A 255 13.98 -8.15 11.78
C LEU A 255 15.09 -8.70 12.65
N ASP A 256 16.05 -7.84 13.00
CA ASP A 256 16.97 -8.09 14.10
C ASP A 256 16.32 -7.59 15.40
N LEU A 257 15.95 -8.52 16.27
CA LEU A 257 15.29 -8.17 17.52
C LEU A 257 16.18 -7.33 18.44
N SER A 258 17.51 -7.46 18.35
CA SER A 258 18.43 -6.67 19.20
C SER A 258 18.37 -5.17 18.92
N THR A 259 17.98 -4.80 17.70
CA THR A 259 17.91 -3.40 17.24
C THR A 259 16.56 -2.73 17.52
N LEU A 260 15.54 -3.50 17.89
CA LEU A 260 14.21 -2.95 18.12
C LEU A 260 14.12 -2.24 19.48
N GLU A 261 13.65 -0.99 19.45
CA GLU A 261 13.36 -0.20 20.66
C GLU A 261 12.31 -0.88 21.55
N GLU A 262 11.23 -1.37 20.94
CA GLU A 262 10.12 -2.03 21.63
C GLU A 262 9.72 -3.35 20.93
N LYS A 263 9.93 -4.46 21.63
CA LYS A 263 9.68 -5.83 21.14
C LYS A 263 8.25 -6.32 21.39
N THR A 264 7.28 -5.44 21.25
CA THR A 264 5.87 -5.83 21.35
C THR A 264 5.47 -6.64 20.12
N TYR A 265 4.52 -7.58 20.29
CA TYR A 265 3.95 -8.34 19.18
C TYR A 265 3.49 -7.41 18.04
N LYS A 266 2.80 -6.31 18.39
CA LYS A 266 2.34 -5.30 17.43
C LYS A 266 3.48 -4.68 16.62
N ASN A 267 4.59 -4.31 17.26
CA ASN A 267 5.72 -3.71 16.57
C ASN A 267 6.47 -4.71 15.69
N ILE A 268 6.69 -5.94 16.19
CA ILE A 268 7.30 -7.03 15.41
C ILE A 268 6.47 -7.33 14.16
N MET A 269 5.16 -7.45 14.29
CA MET A 269 4.28 -7.67 13.14
C MET A 269 4.34 -6.51 12.15
N ARG A 270 4.26 -5.26 12.64
CA ARG A 270 4.30 -4.06 11.80
C ARG A 270 5.60 -3.94 11.00
N TYR A 271 6.75 -4.10 11.67
CA TYR A 271 8.05 -3.93 11.03
C TYR A 271 8.38 -5.09 10.08
N SER A 272 8.02 -6.33 10.45
CA SER A 272 8.26 -7.50 9.59
C SER A 272 7.37 -7.45 8.34
N GLU A 273 6.14 -6.93 8.45
CA GLU A 273 5.27 -6.67 7.31
C GLU A 273 5.87 -5.65 6.36
N TYR A 274 6.38 -4.53 6.90
CA TYR A 274 7.04 -3.52 6.09
C TYR A 274 8.25 -4.12 5.35
N ALA A 275 9.08 -4.90 6.05
CA ALA A 275 10.26 -5.51 5.47
C ALA A 275 9.91 -6.50 4.34
N LEU A 276 8.89 -7.35 4.54
CA LEU A 276 8.38 -8.26 3.50
C LEU A 276 7.82 -7.48 2.30
N ASN A 277 7.04 -6.44 2.53
CA ASN A 277 6.50 -5.62 1.45
C ASN A 277 7.59 -4.88 0.68
N LYS A 278 8.66 -4.44 1.36
CA LYS A 278 9.81 -3.80 0.73
C LYS A 278 10.55 -4.79 -0.17
N SER A 279 10.76 -6.05 0.25
CA SER A 279 11.40 -7.06 -0.60
C SER A 279 10.57 -7.42 -1.82
N LYS A 280 9.24 -7.55 -1.66
CA LYS A 280 8.31 -7.74 -2.79
C LYS A 280 8.39 -6.56 -3.78
N LYS A 281 8.41 -5.31 -3.30
CA LYS A 281 8.55 -4.11 -4.15
C LYS A 281 9.90 -3.99 -4.85
N ASN A 282 10.97 -4.46 -4.23
CA ASN A 282 12.32 -4.43 -4.81
C ASN A 282 12.54 -5.47 -5.93
N GLY A 283 11.52 -6.25 -6.30
CA GLY A 283 11.61 -7.23 -7.39
C GLY A 283 11.29 -8.68 -7.02
N LYS A 284 10.76 -8.95 -5.82
CA LYS A 284 10.39 -10.30 -5.33
C LYS A 284 11.59 -11.27 -5.24
N ASN A 285 11.35 -12.53 -4.84
CA ASN A 285 12.36 -13.59 -4.71
C ASN A 285 13.66 -13.18 -3.96
N GLN A 286 13.51 -12.28 -2.99
CA GLN A 286 14.62 -11.76 -2.19
C GLN A 286 14.13 -11.44 -0.77
N TYR A 287 15.08 -11.22 0.14
CA TYR A 287 14.76 -10.68 1.45
C TYR A 287 15.12 -9.20 1.54
N TYR A 288 14.51 -8.51 2.49
CA TYR A 288 14.95 -7.18 2.92
C TYR A 288 15.07 -7.17 4.45
N VAL A 289 16.18 -6.61 4.93
CA VAL A 289 16.44 -6.41 6.36
C VAL A 289 15.86 -5.07 6.76
N PHE A 290 15.00 -5.07 7.77
CA PHE A 290 14.39 -3.85 8.28
C PHE A 290 15.43 -2.81 8.68
N ASN A 291 15.21 -1.59 8.22
CA ASN A 291 15.97 -0.41 8.56
C ASN A 291 15.01 0.73 8.99
N TYR A 292 15.32 1.40 10.10
CA TYR A 292 14.49 2.47 10.65
C TYR A 292 14.41 3.72 9.76
N GLU A 293 15.50 4.09 9.08
CA GLU A 293 15.54 5.25 8.18
C GLU A 293 14.60 5.03 6.99
N ASP A 294 14.70 3.87 6.35
CA ASP A 294 13.82 3.47 5.25
C ASP A 294 12.35 3.44 5.69
N TYR A 295 12.07 2.90 6.88
CA TYR A 295 10.71 2.85 7.43
C TYR A 295 10.14 4.25 7.72
N ASN A 296 10.96 5.14 8.29
CA ASN A 296 10.55 6.52 8.55
C ASN A 296 10.30 7.30 7.26
N GLN A 297 11.13 7.09 6.24
CA GLN A 297 10.90 7.65 4.90
C GLN A 297 9.58 7.14 4.30
N PHE A 298 9.30 5.84 4.44
CA PHE A 298 8.02 5.26 4.01
C PHE A 298 6.82 5.92 4.72
N LEU A 299 6.90 6.13 6.04
CA LEU A 299 5.84 6.80 6.79
C LEU A 299 5.65 8.26 6.35
N MET A 300 6.74 8.99 6.13
CA MET A 300 6.70 10.36 5.63
C MET A 300 6.03 10.43 4.25
N ILE A 301 6.42 9.56 3.31
CA ILE A 301 5.80 9.48 1.97
C ILE A 301 4.31 9.14 2.08
N LYS A 302 3.93 8.20 2.96
CA LYS A 302 2.53 7.83 3.19
C LYS A 302 1.71 9.01 3.71
N GLN A 303 2.24 9.77 4.68
CA GLN A 303 1.60 10.97 5.20
C GLN A 303 1.48 12.04 4.11
N LEU A 304 2.56 12.32 3.38
CA LEU A 304 2.55 13.28 2.28
C LEU A 304 1.54 12.91 1.20
N THR A 305 1.44 11.62 0.85
CA THR A 305 0.43 11.10 -0.08
C THR A 305 -0.99 11.44 0.36
N GLN A 306 -1.29 11.28 1.65
CA GLN A 306 -2.60 11.64 2.21
C GLN A 306 -2.85 13.14 2.13
N SER A 307 -1.85 13.96 2.47
CA SER A 307 -1.95 15.42 2.40
C SER A 307 -2.16 15.92 0.97
N LEU A 308 -1.39 15.42 -0.01
CA LEU A 308 -1.55 15.75 -1.43
C LEU A 308 -2.97 15.39 -1.92
N ARG A 309 -3.46 14.21 -1.58
CA ARG A 309 -4.82 13.77 -1.93
C ARG A 309 -5.88 14.69 -1.33
N LYS A 310 -5.75 15.05 -0.05
CA LYS A 310 -6.67 15.96 0.66
C LYS A 310 -6.64 17.35 0.02
N SER A 311 -5.46 17.89 -0.25
CA SER A 311 -5.26 19.16 -0.95
C SER A 311 -5.93 19.18 -2.32
N ALA A 312 -5.75 18.12 -3.12
CA ALA A 312 -6.36 18.03 -4.44
C ALA A 312 -7.90 17.97 -4.37
N ALA A 313 -8.46 17.35 -3.32
CA ALA A 313 -9.90 17.32 -3.09
C ALA A 313 -10.46 18.66 -2.54
N ASP A 314 -9.67 19.39 -1.75
CA ASP A 314 -10.03 20.68 -1.16
C ASP A 314 -9.63 21.85 -2.10
N ASN A 315 -10.19 21.85 -3.31
CA ASN A 315 -9.95 22.90 -4.32
C ASN A 315 -8.46 23.21 -4.59
N PHE A 316 -7.62 22.18 -4.56
CA PHE A 316 -6.17 22.29 -4.78
C PHE A 316 -5.45 23.18 -3.75
N LYS A 317 -5.97 23.28 -2.52
CA LYS A 317 -5.34 24.06 -1.44
C LYS A 317 -3.88 23.63 -1.21
N GLY A 318 -2.98 24.60 -1.26
CA GLY A 318 -1.53 24.39 -1.08
C GLY A 318 -0.79 24.12 -2.39
N TYR A 319 -1.46 23.83 -3.50
CA TYR A 319 -0.83 23.84 -4.82
C TYR A 319 -0.75 25.27 -5.34
N GLU A 320 0.43 25.65 -5.83
CA GLU A 320 0.70 26.97 -6.38
C GLU A 320 1.55 26.85 -7.64
N LEU A 321 1.37 27.77 -8.59
CA LEU A 321 2.23 27.87 -9.77
C LEU A 321 3.24 28.99 -9.58
N TYR A 322 4.50 28.63 -9.74
CA TYR A 322 5.60 29.57 -9.87
C TYR A 322 5.93 29.72 -11.34
N TYR A 323 6.39 30.90 -11.74
CA TYR A 323 6.69 31.23 -13.12
C TYR A 323 8.17 31.57 -13.26
N GLN A 324 8.85 30.93 -14.19
CA GLN A 324 10.24 31.26 -14.52
C GLN A 324 10.28 31.95 -15.90
N PRO A 325 10.98 33.09 -16.05
CA PRO A 325 10.96 33.84 -17.30
C PRO A 325 11.72 33.11 -18.41
N LEU A 326 11.13 33.09 -19.60
CA LEU A 326 11.81 32.78 -20.85
C LEU A 326 12.21 34.08 -21.54
N ILE A 327 13.48 34.21 -21.88
CA ILE A 327 14.07 35.41 -22.48
C ILE A 327 14.35 35.16 -23.96
N ASP A 328 13.82 36.02 -24.81
CA ASP A 328 14.15 36.03 -26.23
C ASP A 328 15.59 36.54 -26.42
N VAL A 329 16.41 35.74 -27.11
CA VAL A 329 17.85 35.97 -27.23
C VAL A 329 18.18 37.22 -28.05
N VAL A 330 17.32 37.57 -29.00
CA VAL A 330 17.51 38.70 -29.92
C VAL A 330 17.18 40.01 -29.22
N THR A 331 16.01 40.08 -28.60
CA THR A 331 15.49 41.28 -27.95
C THR A 331 15.99 41.46 -26.52
N GLY A 332 16.46 40.39 -25.87
CA GLY A 332 16.83 40.38 -24.45
C GLY A 332 15.64 40.54 -23.51
N ASN A 333 14.41 40.46 -24.03
CA ASN A 333 13.19 40.69 -23.30
C ASN A 333 12.51 39.39 -22.91
N VAL A 334 11.76 39.42 -21.80
CA VAL A 334 10.83 38.34 -21.48
C VAL A 334 9.80 38.19 -22.61
N CYS A 335 9.64 36.96 -23.09
CA CYS A 335 8.68 36.59 -24.13
C CYS A 335 7.69 35.50 -23.67
N GLY A 336 8.00 34.82 -22.57
CA GLY A 336 7.14 33.79 -22.01
C GLY A 336 7.54 33.40 -20.59
N ALA A 337 6.89 32.39 -20.05
CA ALA A 337 7.29 31.77 -18.80
C ALA A 337 6.98 30.28 -18.74
N GLU A 338 7.79 29.54 -18.01
CA GLU A 338 7.48 28.16 -17.63
C GLU A 338 6.70 28.15 -16.32
N ALA A 339 5.55 27.47 -16.34
CA ALA A 339 4.70 27.25 -15.18
C ALA A 339 5.17 26.01 -14.40
N LEU A 340 5.69 26.24 -13.21
CA LEU A 340 6.32 25.25 -12.36
C LEU A 340 5.48 25.01 -11.10
N LEU A 341 5.02 23.78 -10.91
CA LEU A 341 4.22 23.40 -9.75
C LEU A 341 5.05 23.52 -8.46
N ARG A 342 4.43 24.10 -7.43
CA ARG A 342 4.90 24.07 -6.05
C ARG A 342 3.78 23.53 -5.16
N TYR A 343 4.19 22.88 -4.08
CA TYR A 343 3.28 22.42 -3.05
C TYR A 343 3.73 22.97 -1.70
N LYS A 344 2.83 23.72 -1.05
CA LYS A 344 3.00 24.24 0.29
C LYS A 344 2.23 23.35 1.26
N SER A 345 2.95 22.73 2.20
CA SER A 345 2.35 21.90 3.24
C SER A 345 1.45 22.72 4.17
N GLU A 346 0.61 22.04 4.96
CA GLU A 346 -0.24 22.70 5.97
C GLU A 346 0.58 23.54 6.96
N ASP A 347 1.80 23.12 7.27
CA ASP A 347 2.74 23.83 8.15
C ASP A 347 3.44 25.03 7.47
N GLY A 348 3.13 25.28 6.20
CA GLY A 348 3.64 26.42 5.43
C GLY A 348 4.96 26.19 4.70
N ASN A 349 5.53 24.99 4.76
CA ASN A 349 6.79 24.66 4.08
C ASN A 349 6.55 24.36 2.60
N ILE A 350 7.37 24.94 1.73
CA ILE A 350 7.34 24.63 0.29
C ILE A 350 8.18 23.38 0.06
N LEU A 351 7.55 22.33 -0.44
CA LEU A 351 8.23 21.09 -0.79
C LEU A 351 8.85 21.19 -2.19
N PRO A 352 10.07 20.64 -2.38
CA PRO A 352 10.70 20.61 -3.68
C PRO A 352 9.98 19.60 -4.61
N PRO A 353 9.86 19.90 -5.92
CA PRO A 353 9.12 19.06 -6.88
C PRO A 353 9.55 17.60 -6.92
N ASN A 354 10.85 17.32 -6.79
CA ASN A 354 11.39 15.96 -6.81
C ASN A 354 10.86 15.06 -5.66
N ILE A 355 10.29 15.63 -4.60
CA ILE A 355 9.70 14.86 -3.50
C ILE A 355 8.24 14.49 -3.80
N PHE A 356 7.44 15.41 -4.33
CA PHE A 356 5.99 15.21 -4.44
C PHE A 356 5.50 14.83 -5.84
N ILE A 357 6.21 15.20 -6.92
CA ILE A 357 5.83 14.84 -8.29
C ILE A 357 5.79 13.31 -8.47
N PRO A 358 6.79 12.51 -8.04
CA PRO A 358 6.71 11.05 -8.15
C PRO A 358 5.48 10.46 -7.45
N ILE A 359 5.09 11.03 -6.30
CA ILE A 359 3.90 10.60 -5.56
C ILE A 359 2.62 10.90 -6.36
N LEU A 360 2.54 12.07 -7.02
CA LEU A 360 1.40 12.39 -7.87
C LEU A 360 1.28 11.42 -9.05
N GLU A 361 2.40 10.99 -9.62
CA GLU A 361 2.44 10.03 -10.73
C GLU A 361 2.02 8.62 -10.29
N GLU A 362 2.63 8.10 -9.22
CA GLU A 362 2.33 6.77 -8.65
C GLU A 362 0.86 6.64 -8.23
N THR A 363 0.31 7.69 -7.62
CA THR A 363 -1.08 7.71 -7.14
C THR A 363 -2.10 8.07 -8.23
N GLY A 364 -1.64 8.55 -9.38
CA GLY A 364 -2.49 9.07 -10.45
C GLY A 364 -3.09 10.47 -10.18
N LEU A 365 -2.76 11.10 -9.04
CA LEU A 365 -3.16 12.48 -8.74
C LEU A 365 -2.58 13.51 -9.72
N VAL A 366 -1.54 13.14 -10.48
CA VAL A 366 -0.99 13.97 -11.56
C VAL A 366 -2.04 14.34 -12.61
N VAL A 367 -3.09 13.53 -12.81
CA VAL A 367 -4.17 13.83 -13.76
C VAL A 367 -5.04 15.01 -13.30
N PRO A 368 -5.72 14.96 -12.13
CA PRO A 368 -6.51 16.10 -11.67
C PRO A 368 -5.66 17.35 -11.39
N VAL A 369 -4.46 17.18 -10.82
CA VAL A 369 -3.54 18.31 -10.58
C VAL A 369 -3.07 18.90 -11.90
N GLY A 370 -2.67 18.10 -12.88
CA GLY A 370 -2.25 18.56 -14.20
C GLY A 370 -3.34 19.34 -14.95
N LYS A 371 -4.60 18.91 -14.84
CA LYS A 371 -5.74 19.69 -15.36
C LYS A 371 -5.87 21.06 -14.69
N TRP A 372 -5.67 21.13 -13.37
CA TRP A 372 -5.66 22.39 -12.64
C TRP A 372 -4.49 23.29 -13.08
N ILE A 373 -3.28 22.74 -13.23
CA ILE A 373 -2.10 23.45 -13.75
C ILE A 373 -2.42 24.09 -15.11
N ILE A 374 -2.96 23.30 -16.05
CA ILE A 374 -3.32 23.78 -17.39
C ILE A 374 -4.29 24.98 -17.31
N ASN A 375 -5.33 24.87 -16.48
CA ASN A 375 -6.32 25.94 -16.34
C ASN A 375 -5.72 27.21 -15.73
N GLU A 376 -4.88 27.09 -14.70
CA GLU A 376 -4.33 28.25 -14.00
C GLU A 376 -3.21 28.91 -14.83
N ALA A 377 -2.33 28.13 -15.46
CA ALA A 377 -1.28 28.64 -16.34
C ALA A 377 -1.85 29.40 -17.54
N ILE A 378 -2.87 28.86 -18.21
CA ILE A 378 -3.53 29.52 -19.35
C ILE A 378 -4.22 30.82 -18.92
N LYS A 379 -4.93 30.79 -17.79
CA LYS A 379 -5.55 31.98 -17.21
C LYS A 379 -4.53 33.09 -16.96
N LYS A 380 -3.41 32.76 -16.31
CA LYS A 380 -2.34 33.73 -16.01
C LYS A 380 -1.62 34.23 -17.26
N CYS A 381 -1.42 33.37 -18.26
CA CYS A 381 -0.92 33.78 -19.57
C CYS A 381 -1.84 34.85 -20.20
N LYS A 382 -3.16 34.61 -20.20
CA LYS A 382 -4.13 35.57 -20.74
C LYS A 382 -4.12 36.91 -20.00
N GLU A 383 -3.96 36.90 -18.68
CA GLU A 383 -3.83 38.12 -17.88
C GLU A 383 -2.56 38.91 -18.28
N ILE A 384 -1.42 38.25 -18.50
CA ILE A 384 -0.17 38.89 -18.93
C ILE A 384 -0.28 39.42 -20.37
N GLN A 385 -1.04 38.76 -21.25
CA GLN A 385 -1.25 39.20 -22.63
C GLN A 385 -1.95 40.56 -22.77
N ALA A 386 -2.56 41.07 -21.71
CA ALA A 386 -3.04 42.45 -21.68
C ALA A 386 -1.91 43.49 -21.77
N VAL A 387 -0.67 43.11 -21.39
CA VAL A 387 0.52 43.97 -21.41
C VAL A 387 1.53 43.51 -22.46
N ILE A 388 1.72 42.20 -22.62
CA ILE A 388 2.65 41.61 -23.59
C ILE A 388 1.84 40.68 -24.51
N PRO A 389 1.27 41.17 -25.63
CA PRO A 389 0.33 40.40 -26.45
C PRO A 389 0.86 39.05 -26.95
N GLU A 390 2.15 38.97 -27.26
CA GLU A 390 2.83 37.76 -27.77
C GLU A 390 3.34 36.83 -26.66
N PHE A 391 2.96 37.07 -25.40
CA PHE A 391 3.40 36.25 -24.28
C PHE A 391 2.88 34.82 -24.41
N HIS A 392 3.75 33.84 -24.20
CA HIS A 392 3.42 32.43 -24.17
C HIS A 392 3.74 31.79 -22.82
N VAL A 393 3.07 30.68 -22.51
CA VAL A 393 3.31 29.90 -21.29
C VAL A 393 3.67 28.46 -21.65
N ASN A 394 4.71 27.96 -20.99
CA ASN A 394 5.14 26.58 -21.11
C ASN A 394 4.60 25.78 -19.93
N ILE A 395 4.05 24.60 -20.20
CA ILE A 395 3.38 23.75 -19.21
C ILE A 395 3.89 22.32 -19.33
N ASN A 396 4.53 21.84 -18.26
CA ASN A 396 4.99 20.46 -18.14
C ASN A 396 3.84 19.47 -18.01
N VAL A 397 3.92 18.38 -18.79
CA VAL A 397 2.96 17.28 -18.73
C VAL A 397 3.67 15.95 -18.54
N SER A 398 3.36 15.28 -17.42
CA SER A 398 3.84 13.93 -17.13
C SER A 398 3.34 12.91 -18.15
N TYR A 399 4.21 11.97 -18.52
CA TYR A 399 3.86 10.82 -19.35
C TYR A 399 2.66 10.02 -18.81
N ILE A 400 2.54 9.89 -17.48
CA ILE A 400 1.40 9.21 -16.86
C ILE A 400 0.08 9.95 -17.15
N GLN A 401 0.09 11.29 -17.17
CA GLN A 401 -1.09 12.09 -17.51
C GLN A 401 -1.49 11.86 -18.98
N VAL A 402 -0.54 11.83 -19.90
CA VAL A 402 -0.75 11.55 -21.33
C VAL A 402 -1.48 10.20 -21.54
N ILE A 403 -1.06 9.18 -20.78
CA ILE A 403 -1.65 7.84 -20.89
C ILE A 403 -2.98 7.71 -20.17
N LYS A 404 -3.17 8.39 -19.04
CA LYS A 404 -4.34 8.17 -18.19
C LYS A 404 -5.46 9.18 -18.39
N SER A 405 -5.24 10.28 -19.10
CA SER A 405 -6.25 11.35 -19.29
C SER A 405 -6.58 11.65 -20.76
N ASN A 406 -7.59 12.50 -20.97
CA ASN A 406 -7.87 13.11 -22.27
C ASN A 406 -7.25 14.52 -22.30
N LEU A 407 -5.92 14.55 -22.36
CA LEU A 407 -5.14 15.79 -22.33
C LEU A 407 -5.57 16.80 -23.40
N VAL A 408 -5.84 16.32 -24.62
CA VAL A 408 -6.29 17.15 -25.74
C VAL A 408 -7.56 17.92 -25.36
N LYS A 409 -8.54 17.23 -24.77
CA LYS A 409 -9.77 17.88 -24.30
C LYS A 409 -9.49 18.87 -23.18
N ASP A 410 -8.67 18.52 -22.20
CA ASP A 410 -8.37 19.42 -21.07
C ASP A 410 -7.70 20.72 -21.53
N VAL A 411 -6.74 20.65 -22.46
CA VAL A 411 -6.09 21.81 -23.08
C VAL A 411 -7.07 22.62 -23.93
N THR A 412 -7.82 21.96 -24.83
CA THR A 412 -8.77 22.66 -25.72
C THR A 412 -9.86 23.38 -24.94
N THR A 413 -10.43 22.74 -23.92
CA THR A 413 -11.45 23.36 -23.07
C THR A 413 -10.89 24.57 -22.31
N ALA A 414 -9.65 24.52 -21.85
CA ALA A 414 -9.03 25.67 -21.18
C ALA A 414 -8.76 26.82 -22.16
N ILE A 415 -8.28 26.51 -23.38
CA ILE A 415 -8.09 27.50 -24.45
C ILE A 415 -9.40 28.22 -24.78
N GLU A 416 -10.49 27.46 -25.00
CA GLU A 416 -11.82 27.99 -25.28
C GLU A 416 -12.34 28.86 -24.12
N LYS A 417 -12.20 28.37 -22.89
CA LYS A 417 -12.67 29.07 -21.68
C LYS A 417 -12.05 30.45 -21.50
N TYR A 418 -10.75 30.60 -21.79
CA TYR A 418 -10.02 31.85 -21.60
C TYR A 418 -9.82 32.65 -22.89
N ASN A 419 -10.30 32.14 -24.03
CA ASN A 419 -10.21 32.76 -25.34
C ASN A 419 -8.77 33.25 -25.66
N ILE A 420 -7.82 32.32 -25.57
CA ILE A 420 -6.41 32.55 -25.89
C ILE A 420 -6.06 31.91 -27.24
N ASN A 421 -5.08 32.47 -27.94
CA ASN A 421 -4.55 31.82 -29.13
C ASN A 421 -3.84 30.51 -28.73
N PRO A 422 -4.17 29.35 -29.32
CA PRO A 422 -3.49 28.09 -29.05
C PRO A 422 -1.95 28.17 -29.13
N SER A 423 -1.40 29.00 -30.04
CA SER A 423 0.04 29.14 -30.22
C SER A 423 0.75 29.83 -29.05
N SER A 424 0.00 30.44 -28.12
CA SER A 424 0.53 31.00 -26.87
C SER A 424 0.75 29.93 -25.80
N ILE A 425 0.32 28.69 -26.03
CA ILE A 425 0.48 27.58 -25.09
C ILE A 425 1.50 26.61 -25.66
N ILE A 426 2.53 26.31 -24.86
CA ILE A 426 3.54 25.32 -25.19
C ILE A 426 3.43 24.17 -24.19
N ILE A 427 3.12 22.96 -24.66
CA ILE A 427 3.11 21.77 -23.82
C ILE A 427 4.49 21.13 -23.86
N GLU A 428 5.10 20.96 -22.70
CA GLU A 428 6.41 20.34 -22.54
C GLU A 428 6.26 18.89 -22.12
N MET A 429 6.97 18.00 -22.81
CA MET A 429 6.93 16.57 -22.57
C MET A 429 8.36 16.02 -22.59
N THR A 430 8.69 15.20 -21.61
CA THR A 430 10.05 14.68 -21.44
C THR A 430 10.39 13.60 -22.49
N GLU A 431 11.68 13.51 -22.83
CA GLU A 431 12.20 12.51 -23.78
C GLU A 431 11.97 11.06 -23.30
N SER A 432 12.10 10.81 -21.99
CA SER A 432 11.99 9.46 -21.42
C SER A 432 10.60 8.84 -21.60
N GLY A 433 9.54 9.65 -21.68
CA GLY A 433 8.20 9.17 -22.05
C GLY A 433 8.09 8.67 -23.50
N LEU A 434 9.01 9.08 -24.39
CA LEU A 434 9.04 8.63 -25.79
C LEU A 434 9.66 7.24 -25.97
N LEU A 435 10.63 6.86 -25.12
CA LEU A 435 11.31 5.56 -25.21
C LEU A 435 10.32 4.40 -25.06
N GLU A 436 9.21 4.60 -24.34
CA GLU A 436 8.15 3.62 -24.19
C GLU A 436 7.28 3.41 -25.45
N SER A 437 7.58 4.11 -26.57
CA SER A 437 7.02 3.86 -27.92
C SER A 437 5.49 3.77 -27.97
N ASN A 438 4.79 4.61 -27.21
CA ASN A 438 3.35 4.48 -27.07
C ASN A 438 2.60 5.17 -28.23
N LYS A 439 1.85 4.40 -29.04
CA LYS A 439 0.96 4.92 -30.10
C LYS A 439 0.01 6.01 -29.60
N ARG A 440 -0.36 6.00 -28.31
CA ARG A 440 -1.22 7.02 -27.69
C ARG A 440 -0.50 8.36 -27.57
N TYR A 441 0.79 8.36 -27.23
CA TYR A 441 1.59 9.58 -27.11
C TYR A 441 1.61 10.33 -28.44
N MET A 442 1.96 9.64 -29.53
CA MET A 442 1.97 10.21 -30.89
C MET A 442 0.60 10.78 -31.29
N LYS A 443 -0.49 10.07 -31.00
CA LYS A 443 -1.85 10.55 -31.31
C LYS A 443 -2.19 11.84 -30.56
N ILE A 444 -1.83 11.92 -29.28
CA ILE A 444 -2.09 13.12 -28.46
C ILE A 444 -1.23 14.28 -28.96
N TRP A 445 0.05 14.02 -29.26
CA TRP A 445 0.98 14.99 -29.83
C TRP A 445 0.42 15.59 -31.13
N SER A 446 0.10 14.76 -32.13
CA SER A 446 -0.47 15.23 -33.39
C SER A 446 -1.79 15.98 -33.19
N ALA A 447 -2.67 15.50 -32.31
CA ALA A 447 -3.95 16.16 -32.05
C ALA A 447 -3.81 17.54 -31.37
N LEU A 448 -2.78 17.75 -30.54
CA LEU A 448 -2.46 19.08 -29.98
C LEU A 448 -1.89 20.00 -31.06
N LYS A 449 -0.98 19.49 -31.90
CA LYS A 449 -0.38 20.24 -33.01
C LYS A 449 -1.42 20.70 -34.03
N GLU A 450 -2.36 19.83 -34.40
CA GLU A 450 -3.50 20.15 -35.29
C GLU A 450 -4.39 21.28 -34.74
N ARG A 451 -4.40 21.49 -33.42
CA ARG A 451 -5.13 22.57 -32.75
C ARG A 451 -4.31 23.85 -32.62
N GLY A 452 -3.08 23.87 -33.14
CA GLY A 452 -2.18 25.01 -33.09
C GLY A 452 -1.50 25.20 -31.73
N VAL A 453 -1.55 24.20 -30.84
CA VAL A 453 -0.81 24.23 -29.56
C VAL A 453 0.65 23.95 -29.85
N GLY A 454 1.55 24.77 -29.30
CA GLY A 454 2.99 24.56 -29.42
C GLY A 454 3.43 23.35 -28.60
N LEU A 455 4.42 22.62 -29.10
CA LEU A 455 4.94 21.42 -28.44
C LEU A 455 6.45 21.52 -28.25
N ALA A 456 6.91 21.22 -27.04
CA ALA A 456 8.32 21.20 -26.69
C ALA A 456 8.79 19.81 -26.26
N LEU A 457 9.98 19.43 -26.71
CA LEU A 457 10.73 18.32 -26.12
C LEU A 457 11.60 18.86 -25.00
N ASP A 458 11.34 18.36 -23.80
CA ASP A 458 12.05 18.72 -22.57
C ASP A 458 13.16 17.72 -22.23
N ASP A 459 14.15 18.16 -21.45
CA ASP A 459 15.32 17.38 -20.99
C ASP A 459 16.17 16.75 -22.12
N PHE A 460 16.25 17.40 -23.29
CA PHE A 460 16.97 16.85 -24.44
C PHE A 460 18.46 16.66 -24.14
N GLY A 461 18.97 15.43 -24.39
CA GLY A 461 20.38 15.07 -24.21
C GLY A 461 20.71 14.33 -22.91
N THR A 462 19.72 13.99 -22.10
CA THR A 462 19.87 13.19 -20.86
C THR A 462 19.70 11.68 -21.06
N GLY A 463 19.18 11.25 -22.22
CA GLY A 463 18.91 9.84 -22.57
C GLY A 463 19.55 9.37 -23.89
N TYR A 464 19.03 8.27 -24.45
CA TYR A 464 19.39 7.83 -25.81
C TYR A 464 18.66 8.71 -26.82
N SER A 465 19.21 9.90 -27.09
CA SER A 465 18.65 10.87 -28.03
C SER A 465 18.51 10.26 -29.43
N ASN A 466 17.32 9.72 -29.72
CA ASN A 466 17.03 9.06 -30.97
C ASN A 466 16.45 10.12 -31.91
N PHE A 467 17.30 10.65 -32.80
CA PHE A 467 16.94 11.61 -33.84
C PHE A 467 15.68 11.22 -34.64
N ASN A 468 15.39 9.92 -34.71
CA ASN A 468 14.14 9.42 -35.29
C ASN A 468 12.89 10.06 -34.65
N TYR A 469 12.86 10.28 -33.33
CA TYR A 469 11.70 10.88 -32.66
C TYR A 469 11.55 12.37 -32.98
N MET A 470 12.64 13.12 -33.07
CA MET A 470 12.58 14.52 -33.49
C MET A 470 11.96 14.66 -34.89
N SER A 471 12.35 13.77 -35.81
CA SER A 471 11.81 13.77 -37.18
C SER A 471 10.33 13.38 -37.26
N GLN A 472 9.86 12.51 -36.35
CA GLN A 472 8.47 12.03 -36.35
C GLN A 472 7.51 12.97 -35.62
N LEU A 473 7.99 13.61 -34.56
CA LEU A 473 7.18 14.51 -33.73
C LEU A 473 7.13 15.92 -34.30
N GLU A 474 8.21 16.37 -34.95
CA GLU A 474 8.36 17.74 -35.45
C GLU A 474 8.00 18.78 -34.36
N PRO A 475 8.74 18.84 -33.23
CA PRO A 475 8.46 19.77 -32.13
C PRO A 475 8.69 21.23 -32.52
N ASP A 476 7.94 22.15 -31.94
CA ASP A 476 8.15 23.59 -32.14
C ASP A 476 9.37 24.11 -31.38
N LEU A 477 9.68 23.48 -30.24
CA LEU A 477 10.75 23.87 -29.32
C LEU A 477 11.52 22.64 -28.81
N ILE A 478 12.83 22.78 -28.68
CA ILE A 478 13.70 21.83 -27.97
C ILE A 478 14.35 22.56 -26.81
N LYS A 479 14.23 22.01 -25.61
CA LYS A 479 14.88 22.53 -24.41
C LYS A 479 16.10 21.68 -24.10
N ILE A 480 17.25 22.34 -24.03
CA ILE A 480 18.54 21.70 -23.72
C ILE A 480 18.79 21.79 -22.22
N ASP A 481 18.84 20.62 -21.57
CA ASP A 481 19.03 20.50 -20.11
C ASP A 481 20.31 21.20 -19.61
N ARG A 482 20.25 21.66 -18.35
CA ARG A 482 21.38 22.27 -17.64
C ARG A 482 22.61 21.38 -17.65
N ASN A 483 22.49 20.06 -17.48
CA ASN A 483 23.67 19.19 -17.37
C ASN A 483 24.45 19.17 -18.69
N PHE A 484 23.75 19.14 -19.82
CA PHE A 484 24.41 19.18 -21.13
C PHE A 484 25.04 20.56 -21.38
N THR A 485 24.32 21.62 -21.03
CA THR A 485 24.82 23.01 -21.09
C THR A 485 26.06 23.21 -20.22
N ALA A 486 26.05 22.70 -18.98
CA ALA A 486 27.17 22.76 -18.04
C ALA A 486 28.40 22.01 -18.56
N LYS A 487 28.21 20.83 -19.18
CA LYS A 487 29.31 20.08 -19.83
C LYS A 487 29.89 20.87 -21.00
N ALA A 488 29.05 21.39 -21.88
CA ALA A 488 29.46 22.21 -23.03
C ALA A 488 30.22 23.49 -22.62
N LEU A 489 29.89 24.08 -21.48
CA LEU A 489 30.59 25.26 -20.97
C LEU A 489 32.01 24.94 -20.47
N ASN A 490 32.28 23.70 -20.03
CA ASN A 490 33.56 23.29 -19.45
C ASN A 490 34.42 22.42 -20.38
N ASN A 491 33.86 21.90 -21.47
CA ASN A 491 34.54 21.00 -22.40
C ASN A 491 34.30 21.42 -23.86
N GLU A 492 35.37 21.59 -24.62
CA GLU A 492 35.32 21.97 -26.03
C GLU A 492 34.64 20.91 -26.92
N TYR A 493 34.81 19.62 -26.61
CA TYR A 493 34.13 18.53 -27.32
C TYR A 493 32.60 18.64 -27.16
N ASP A 494 32.13 18.82 -25.92
CA ASP A 494 30.71 18.96 -25.62
C ASP A 494 30.14 20.27 -26.20
N TYR A 495 30.94 21.34 -26.21
CA TYR A 495 30.58 22.61 -26.85
C TYR A 495 30.36 22.46 -28.36
N ASN A 496 31.29 21.79 -29.04
CA ASN A 496 31.18 21.51 -30.46
C ASN A 496 29.99 20.60 -30.76
N MET A 497 29.71 19.63 -29.88
CA MET A 497 28.53 18.78 -30.00
C MET A 497 27.23 19.55 -29.88
N LEU A 498 27.09 20.42 -28.88
CA LEU A 498 25.92 21.29 -28.73
C LEU A 498 25.76 22.23 -29.95
N THR A 499 26.87 22.74 -30.50
CA THR A 499 26.84 23.57 -31.71
C THR A 499 26.34 22.80 -32.94
N LEU A 500 26.72 21.53 -33.08
CA LEU A 500 26.25 20.67 -34.18
C LEU A 500 24.75 20.32 -34.02
N ILE A 501 24.32 20.02 -32.79
CA ILE A 501 22.90 19.82 -32.46
C ILE A 501 22.12 21.07 -32.81
N HIS A 502 22.59 22.25 -32.40
CA HIS A 502 21.95 23.52 -32.72
C HIS A 502 21.77 23.71 -34.23
N LYS A 503 22.84 23.56 -35.02
CA LYS A 503 22.77 23.70 -36.48
C LYS A 503 21.77 22.74 -37.11
N MET A 504 21.70 21.51 -36.63
CA MET A 504 20.75 20.52 -37.13
C MET A 504 19.30 20.93 -36.81
N VAL A 505 19.03 21.30 -35.56
CA VAL A 505 17.70 21.73 -35.10
C VAL A 505 17.24 22.99 -35.85
N PHE A 506 18.15 23.94 -36.05
CA PHE A 506 17.91 25.14 -36.85
C PHE A 506 17.55 24.81 -38.30
N ASN A 507 18.28 23.89 -38.95
CA ASN A 507 18.01 23.48 -40.32
C ASN A 507 16.67 22.74 -40.47
N LEU A 508 16.14 22.15 -39.39
CA LEU A 508 14.81 21.55 -39.35
C LEU A 508 13.70 22.58 -39.08
N GLY A 509 14.04 23.86 -38.92
CA GLY A 509 13.08 24.93 -38.64
C GLY A 509 12.55 24.95 -37.21
N LEU A 510 13.20 24.22 -36.29
CA LEU A 510 12.79 24.09 -34.90
C LEU A 510 13.47 25.17 -34.03
N LYS A 511 12.84 25.56 -32.92
CA LYS A 511 13.43 26.53 -31.97
C LYS A 511 14.21 25.83 -30.87
N ILE A 512 15.21 26.51 -30.31
CA ILE A 512 15.99 26.03 -29.15
C ILE A 512 15.83 26.98 -27.96
N CYS A 513 15.55 26.40 -26.80
CA CYS A 513 15.75 27.02 -25.49
C CYS A 513 16.97 26.37 -24.82
N ILE A 514 17.89 27.20 -24.33
CA ILE A 514 18.97 26.72 -23.45
C ILE A 514 18.57 26.98 -22.00
N GLU A 515 18.54 25.92 -21.21
CA GLU A 515 18.14 25.99 -19.81
C GLU A 515 19.30 26.11 -18.84
N GLY A 516 18.97 26.60 -17.64
CA GLY A 516 19.89 26.61 -16.53
C GLY A 516 21.08 27.55 -16.72
N VAL A 517 20.89 28.66 -17.44
CA VAL A 517 21.91 29.72 -17.53
C VAL A 517 21.95 30.49 -16.20
N GLU A 518 23.07 30.40 -15.48
CA GLU A 518 23.22 30.93 -14.11
C GLU A 518 24.12 32.16 -14.03
N THR A 519 25.03 32.35 -15.01
CA THR A 519 25.92 33.52 -15.02
C THR A 519 25.94 34.23 -16.37
N LYS A 520 26.36 35.51 -16.34
CA LYS A 520 26.58 36.30 -17.54
C LYS A 520 27.63 35.67 -18.47
N GLY A 521 28.68 35.07 -17.92
CA GLY A 521 29.73 34.41 -18.71
C GLY A 521 29.22 33.16 -19.44
N GLU A 522 28.36 32.36 -18.79
CA GLU A 522 27.69 31.23 -19.44
C GLU A 522 26.81 31.71 -20.61
N MET A 523 26.00 32.75 -20.36
CA MET A 523 25.14 33.37 -21.37
C MET A 523 25.95 33.86 -22.58
N GLU A 524 27.02 34.64 -22.35
CA GLU A 524 27.83 35.20 -23.44
C GLU A 524 28.50 34.09 -24.28
N LYS A 525 28.98 33.02 -23.64
CA LYS A 525 29.59 31.88 -24.34
C LYS A 525 28.57 31.16 -25.22
N ILE A 526 27.38 30.85 -24.68
CA ILE A 526 26.35 30.10 -25.41
C ILE A 526 25.59 30.98 -26.43
N LYS A 527 25.53 32.30 -26.22
CA LYS A 527 24.89 33.24 -27.15
C LYS A 527 25.47 33.17 -28.55
N SER A 528 26.76 32.83 -28.68
CA SER A 528 27.41 32.62 -29.98
C SER A 528 26.83 31.45 -30.79
N MET A 529 26.13 30.52 -30.13
CA MET A 529 25.39 29.45 -30.79
C MET A 529 24.05 29.92 -31.37
N CYS A 530 23.62 31.16 -31.10
CA CYS A 530 22.34 31.72 -31.57
C CYS A 530 21.10 30.88 -31.20
N PRO A 531 20.89 30.49 -29.92
CA PRO A 531 19.61 29.91 -29.51
C PRO A 531 18.47 30.91 -29.68
N ASN A 532 17.22 30.44 -29.65
CA ASN A 532 16.04 31.30 -29.71
C ASN A 532 15.71 31.88 -28.33
N PHE A 533 15.82 31.04 -27.30
CA PHE A 533 15.44 31.39 -25.94
C PHE A 533 16.51 31.02 -24.92
N PHE A 534 16.57 31.80 -23.85
CA PHE A 534 17.28 31.46 -22.63
C PHE A 534 16.32 31.31 -21.46
N GLN A 535 16.65 30.37 -20.57
CA GLN A 535 16.02 30.22 -19.27
C GLN A 535 17.08 29.90 -18.21
N GLY A 536 16.95 30.46 -17.02
CA GLY A 536 17.87 30.17 -15.92
C GLY A 536 17.91 31.25 -14.84
N TYR A 537 18.63 30.96 -13.75
CA TYR A 537 18.67 31.83 -12.58
C TYR A 537 19.37 33.17 -12.82
N PHE A 538 20.19 33.28 -13.87
CA PHE A 538 20.74 34.57 -14.29
C PHE A 538 19.65 35.59 -14.65
N PHE A 539 18.58 35.11 -15.28
CA PHE A 539 17.47 35.95 -15.75
C PHE A 539 16.35 36.07 -14.71
N GLY A 540 16.09 34.99 -13.99
CA GLY A 540 15.09 34.96 -12.93
C GLY A 540 14.93 33.57 -12.34
N ARG A 541 14.79 33.52 -11.01
CA ARG A 541 14.35 32.30 -10.34
C ARG A 541 12.84 32.14 -10.51
N PRO A 542 12.32 30.89 -10.50
CA PRO A 542 10.88 30.67 -10.40
C PRO A 542 10.30 31.46 -9.22
N CYS A 543 9.26 32.25 -9.45
CA CYS A 543 8.62 33.06 -8.42
C CYS A 543 7.09 33.02 -8.53
N PRO A 544 6.34 33.37 -7.46
CA PRO A 544 4.90 33.51 -7.52
C PRO A 544 4.45 34.49 -8.61
N TYR A 545 3.22 34.32 -9.10
CA TYR A 545 2.66 35.14 -10.18
C TYR A 545 2.79 36.65 -9.95
N GLU A 546 2.46 37.13 -8.76
CA GLU A 546 2.51 38.57 -8.45
C GLU A 546 3.93 39.13 -8.53
N ASP A 547 4.92 38.37 -8.06
CA ASP A 547 6.33 38.73 -8.15
C ASP A 547 6.81 38.71 -9.60
N PHE A 548 6.38 37.72 -10.38
CA PHE A 548 6.69 37.62 -11.81
C PHE A 548 6.18 38.84 -12.58
N VAL A 549 4.91 39.22 -12.36
CA VAL A 549 4.30 40.39 -13.01
C VAL A 549 5.02 41.67 -12.61
N SER A 550 5.36 41.83 -11.33
CA SER A 550 6.09 43.00 -10.83
C SER A 550 7.47 43.13 -11.49
N GLN A 551 8.24 42.04 -11.54
CA GLN A 551 9.63 42.06 -12.00
C GLN A 551 9.75 42.15 -13.52
N PHE A 552 8.94 41.38 -14.26
CA PHE A 552 9.15 41.15 -15.70
C PHE A 552 8.11 41.78 -16.61
N VAL A 553 6.91 42.09 -16.11
CA VAL A 553 5.80 42.61 -16.92
C VAL A 553 5.61 44.11 -16.74
N LYS A 554 5.58 44.62 -15.50
CA LYS A 554 5.27 46.03 -15.19
C LYS A 554 6.42 47.01 -15.39
N ASN A 555 7.68 46.55 -15.37
CA ASN A 555 8.87 47.41 -15.52
C ASN A 555 9.16 47.88 -16.96
N LYS A 556 8.24 47.66 -17.91
CA LYS A 556 8.38 48.07 -19.33
C LYS A 556 7.59 49.34 -19.69
N LYS A 557 7.59 50.36 -18.81
CA LYS A 557 7.15 51.70 -19.19
C LYS A 557 8.31 52.54 -19.72
#